data_AF-A0A759LJW1-F1
#
_entry.id   AF-A0A759LJW1-F1
#
_cell.length_a   1.000
_cell.length_b   1.000
_cell.length_c   1.000
_cell.angle_alpha   90.00
_cell.angle_beta   90.00
_cell.angle_gamma   90.00
#
_symmetry.space_group_name_H-M   'P 1'
#
loop_
_entity.id
_entity.type
_entity.pdbx_description
1 polymer ?
#
loop_
_entity_poly.entity_id
_entity_poly.type
_entity_poly.pdbx_seq_one_letter_code
_entity_poly.pdbx_strand_id
1 'polypeptide(L)'
;MFDLIKHLVKNDIQHTVSDNGNITITHNLDLEDISGVDTLPDNLTVGGGLDLSGTSITALPDNLTVGGWLDLRGTSITALPDNLTVGGGLDLRGTSITALPDNLTVGGGLYLSGTGITALPDNLTVGGGLDLSGTSITALPDHFSCNSLYLDAERISNIAYRKNCGYSSRTIFAAWTGKEFRIAAGCFFGSIEQFEQAVDDRYDGDAAEAYKKAGRDCVAELTKKLNPKD
;
A
#
# COMPACT_ATOMS: atom_id res chain seq x y z
N MET A 1 -21.77 -16.31 17.21
CA MET A 1 -21.04 -15.05 17.38
C MET A 1 -19.70 -15.38 17.99
N PHE A 2 -18.62 -15.00 17.32
CA PHE A 2 -17.28 -15.15 17.86
C PHE A 2 -17.14 -14.31 19.14
N ASP A 3 -16.46 -14.86 20.13
CA ASP A 3 -16.18 -14.19 21.40
C ASP A 3 -14.66 -14.06 21.52
N LEU A 4 -14.17 -12.83 21.31
CA LEU A 4 -12.74 -12.55 21.31
C LEU A 4 -12.10 -12.93 22.65
N ILE A 5 -12.67 -12.52 23.79
CA ILE A 5 -12.09 -12.81 25.11
C ILE A 5 -12.02 -14.32 25.34
N LYS A 6 -13.08 -15.05 25.02
CA LYS A 6 -13.08 -16.51 25.12
C LYS A 6 -12.02 -17.15 24.22
N HIS A 7 -11.82 -16.63 23.01
CA HIS A 7 -10.75 -17.09 22.13
C HIS A 7 -9.36 -16.81 22.71
N LEU A 8 -9.12 -15.59 23.22
CA LEU A 8 -7.84 -15.20 23.80
C LEU A 8 -7.49 -16.08 25.01
N VAL A 9 -8.43 -16.27 25.95
CA VAL A 9 -8.23 -17.14 27.13
C VAL A 9 -7.99 -18.59 26.73
N LYS A 10 -8.75 -19.11 25.75
CA LYS A 10 -8.61 -20.51 25.30
C LYS A 10 -7.23 -20.79 24.70
N ASN A 11 -6.65 -19.82 24.00
CA ASN A 11 -5.38 -19.99 23.29
C ASN A 11 -4.18 -19.39 24.05
N ASP A 12 -4.35 -19.03 25.32
CA ASP A 12 -3.30 -18.44 26.16
C ASP A 12 -2.65 -17.19 25.54
N ILE A 13 -3.45 -16.40 24.81
CA ILE A 13 -2.99 -15.16 24.19
C ILE A 13 -2.96 -14.07 25.27
N GLN A 14 -1.79 -13.49 25.48
CA GLN A 14 -1.59 -12.43 26.47
C GLN A 14 -2.39 -11.18 26.10
N HIS A 15 -3.29 -10.77 26.99
CA HIS A 15 -4.15 -9.60 26.81
C HIS A 15 -4.48 -8.94 28.15
N THR A 16 -4.92 -7.69 28.10
CA THR A 16 -5.53 -7.01 29.24
C THR A 16 -6.95 -6.55 28.89
N VAL A 17 -7.80 -6.47 29.91
CA VAL A 17 -9.12 -5.85 29.85
C VAL A 17 -9.20 -4.80 30.94
N SER A 18 -9.35 -3.53 30.59
CA SER A 18 -9.49 -2.44 31.57
C SER A 18 -10.93 -2.30 32.08
N ASP A 19 -11.12 -1.49 33.12
CA ASP A 19 -12.44 -1.26 33.74
C ASP A 19 -13.49 -0.66 32.78
N ASN A 20 -13.04 0.09 31.76
CA ASN A 20 -13.89 0.61 30.68
C ASN A 20 -14.06 -0.39 29.51
N GLY A 21 -13.59 -1.63 29.68
CA GLY A 21 -13.73 -2.73 28.73
C GLY A 21 -12.67 -2.83 27.66
N ASN A 22 -11.72 -1.88 27.54
CA ASN A 22 -10.73 -1.89 26.45
C ASN A 22 -9.89 -3.17 26.47
N ILE A 23 -9.77 -3.80 25.31
CA ILE A 23 -9.05 -5.05 25.12
C ILE A 23 -7.73 -4.71 24.45
N THR A 24 -6.61 -4.95 25.15
CA THR A 24 -5.27 -4.67 24.61
C THR A 24 -4.49 -5.97 24.47
N ILE A 25 -3.96 -6.20 23.27
CA ILE A 25 -3.03 -7.27 22.95
C ILE A 25 -1.73 -6.62 22.50
N THR A 26 -0.64 -6.78 23.24
CA THR A 26 0.61 -6.04 22.95
C THR A 26 1.46 -6.65 21.83
N HIS A 27 1.11 -7.86 21.39
CA HIS A 27 1.81 -8.62 20.34
C HIS A 27 0.89 -8.86 19.16
N ASN A 28 1.26 -9.81 18.28
CA ASN A 28 0.42 -10.18 17.16
C ASN A 28 -0.84 -10.91 17.62
N LEU A 29 -1.96 -10.63 16.96
CA LEU A 29 -3.20 -11.38 17.08
C LEU A 29 -3.47 -12.07 15.74
N ASP A 30 -3.45 -13.40 15.75
CA ASP A 30 -3.75 -14.23 14.60
C ASP A 30 -5.19 -14.74 14.70
N LEU A 31 -6.05 -14.32 13.78
CA LEU A 31 -7.41 -14.82 13.60
C LEU A 31 -7.62 -15.41 12.20
N GLU A 32 -6.54 -15.79 11.50
CA GLU A 32 -6.59 -16.38 10.15
C GLU A 32 -7.55 -17.58 10.12
N ASP A 33 -8.43 -17.60 9.13
CA ASP A 33 -9.41 -18.67 8.86
C ASP A 33 -10.32 -19.04 10.05
N ILE A 34 -10.41 -18.20 11.10
CA ILE A 34 -11.29 -18.48 12.23
C ILE A 34 -12.74 -18.25 11.83
N SER A 35 -13.49 -19.35 11.77
CA SER A 35 -14.92 -19.33 11.49
C SER A 35 -15.70 -18.47 12.50
N GLY A 36 -16.59 -17.61 11.99
CA GLY A 36 -17.51 -16.82 12.81
C GLY A 36 -16.94 -15.50 13.33
N VAL A 37 -15.68 -15.16 13.00
CA VAL A 37 -15.16 -13.79 13.13
C VAL A 37 -15.84 -12.96 12.05
N ASP A 38 -16.97 -12.36 12.40
CA ASP A 38 -17.76 -11.45 11.56
C ASP A 38 -17.68 -9.99 12.03
N THR A 39 -17.23 -9.80 13.28
CA THR A 39 -17.11 -8.52 13.98
C THR A 39 -15.92 -8.56 14.95
N LEU A 40 -15.34 -7.38 15.21
CA LEU A 40 -14.40 -7.16 16.29
C LEU A 40 -15.02 -6.19 17.31
N PRO A 41 -14.61 -6.25 18.59
CA PRO A 41 -15.10 -5.30 19.58
C PRO A 41 -14.54 -3.90 19.33
N ASP A 42 -15.35 -2.87 19.56
CA ASP A 42 -15.03 -1.46 19.27
C ASP A 42 -13.84 -0.89 20.03
N ASN A 43 -13.43 -1.57 21.09
CA ASN A 43 -12.42 -1.16 22.04
C ASN A 43 -11.18 -2.08 22.00
N LEU A 44 -10.93 -2.70 20.84
CA LEU A 44 -9.75 -3.52 20.58
C LEU A 44 -8.53 -2.67 20.17
N THR A 45 -7.40 -2.90 20.82
CA THR A 45 -6.07 -2.42 20.43
C THR A 45 -5.11 -3.59 20.25
N VAL A 46 -4.45 -3.65 19.09
CA VAL A 46 -3.41 -4.65 18.79
C VAL A 46 -2.08 -3.94 18.59
N GLY A 47 -1.14 -4.13 19.51
CA GLY A 47 0.20 -3.52 19.46
C GLY A 47 1.11 -4.13 18.40
N GLY A 48 0.91 -5.40 18.05
CA GLY A 48 1.59 -6.08 16.95
C GLY A 48 0.75 -6.11 15.66
N GLY A 49 0.98 -7.14 14.85
CA GLY A 49 0.20 -7.40 13.65
C GLY A 49 -1.15 -8.07 13.93
N LEU A 50 -2.13 -7.84 13.08
CA LEU A 50 -3.47 -8.41 13.15
C LEU A 50 -3.76 -9.18 11.85
N ASP A 51 -3.90 -10.49 11.95
CA ASP A 51 -4.35 -11.34 10.84
C ASP A 51 -5.85 -11.56 10.96
N LEU A 52 -6.59 -11.11 9.95
CA LEU A 52 -8.03 -11.39 9.79
C LEU A 52 -8.29 -12.13 8.48
N SER A 53 -7.24 -12.61 7.81
CA SER A 53 -7.38 -13.20 6.49
C SER A 53 -8.24 -14.46 6.54
N GLY A 54 -9.06 -14.66 5.50
CA GLY A 54 -10.01 -15.79 5.43
C GLY A 54 -11.19 -15.73 6.40
N THR A 55 -11.30 -14.69 7.25
CA THR A 55 -12.45 -14.51 8.14
C THR A 55 -13.68 -13.95 7.41
N SER A 56 -14.85 -14.04 8.05
CA SER A 56 -16.12 -13.48 7.56
C SER A 56 -16.31 -12.00 7.89
N ILE A 57 -15.27 -11.28 8.30
CA ILE A 57 -15.39 -9.88 8.72
C ILE A 57 -15.86 -9.00 7.56
N THR A 58 -16.79 -8.09 7.85
CA THR A 58 -17.40 -7.19 6.85
C THR A 58 -17.11 -5.71 7.13
N ALA A 59 -16.78 -5.37 8.38
CA ALA A 59 -16.39 -4.03 8.81
C ALA A 59 -15.37 -4.13 9.94
N LEU A 60 -14.46 -3.15 10.00
CA LEU A 60 -13.59 -2.94 11.15
C LEU A 60 -14.21 -1.90 12.09
N PRO A 61 -13.90 -1.96 13.40
CA PRO A 61 -14.32 -0.91 14.30
C PRO A 61 -13.65 0.43 14.03
N ASP A 62 -14.39 1.53 14.23
CA ASP A 62 -13.93 2.89 13.92
C ASP A 62 -12.64 3.30 14.65
N ASN A 63 -12.41 2.75 15.85
CA ASN A 63 -11.27 3.09 16.70
C ASN A 63 -10.17 2.01 16.70
N LEU A 64 -10.21 1.06 15.75
CA LEU A 64 -9.22 0.01 15.68
C LEU A 64 -7.82 0.60 15.43
N THR A 65 -6.89 0.27 16.33
CA THR A 65 -5.47 0.61 16.18
C THR A 65 -4.66 -0.66 16.05
N VAL A 66 -3.83 -0.73 14.98
CA VAL A 66 -2.90 -1.84 14.73
C VAL A 66 -1.48 -1.29 14.67
N GLY A 67 -0.65 -1.60 15.66
CA GLY A 67 0.73 -1.12 15.75
C GLY A 67 1.67 -1.78 14.74
N GLY A 68 1.36 -3.00 14.29
CA GLY A 68 2.07 -3.75 13.26
C GLY A 68 1.32 -3.79 11.92
N TRP A 69 1.42 -4.92 11.23
CA TRP A 69 0.75 -5.16 9.96
C TRP A 69 -0.73 -5.55 10.14
N LEU A 70 -1.56 -5.30 9.15
CA LEU A 70 -2.97 -5.70 9.11
C LEU A 70 -3.23 -6.47 7.82
N ASP A 71 -3.67 -7.72 7.94
CA ASP A 71 -4.03 -8.58 6.81
C ASP A 71 -5.55 -8.80 6.75
N LEU A 72 -6.16 -8.39 5.63
CA LEU A 72 -7.59 -8.52 5.37
C LEU A 72 -7.88 -9.36 4.13
N ARG A 73 -6.90 -10.09 3.60
CA ARG A 73 -7.07 -10.91 2.40
C ARG A 73 -8.20 -11.93 2.58
N GLY A 74 -9.01 -12.11 1.54
CA GLY A 74 -10.11 -13.10 1.57
C GLY A 74 -11.26 -12.76 2.53
N THR A 75 -11.27 -11.56 3.13
CA THR A 75 -12.41 -11.08 3.91
C THR A 75 -13.50 -10.47 3.00
N SER A 76 -14.69 -10.26 3.55
CA SER A 76 -15.81 -9.60 2.86
C SER A 76 -15.87 -8.10 3.12
N ILE A 77 -14.73 -7.49 3.50
CA ILE A 77 -14.67 -6.07 3.79
C ILE A 77 -14.88 -5.22 2.53
N THR A 78 -15.65 -4.15 2.68
CA THR A 78 -16.02 -3.24 1.58
C THR A 78 -15.57 -1.79 1.81
N ALA A 79 -15.28 -1.43 3.05
CA ALA A 79 -14.77 -0.12 3.45
C ALA A 79 -13.83 -0.25 4.65
N LEU A 80 -12.90 0.69 4.77
CA LEU A 80 -12.07 0.87 5.97
C LEU A 80 -12.63 2.04 6.79
N PRO A 81 -12.46 2.03 8.12
CA PRO A 81 -12.88 3.15 8.96
C PRO A 81 -11.99 4.36 8.69
N ASP A 82 -12.57 5.56 8.77
CA ASP A 82 -11.89 6.81 8.44
C ASP A 82 -10.62 7.03 9.27
N ASN A 83 -10.63 6.63 10.55
CA ASN A 83 -9.50 6.85 11.46
C ASN A 83 -8.51 5.67 11.52
N LEU A 84 -8.58 4.73 10.58
CA LEU A 84 -7.69 3.57 10.59
C LEU A 84 -6.22 4.00 10.52
N THR A 85 -5.44 3.54 11.50
CA THR A 85 -3.98 3.69 11.50
C THR A 85 -3.33 2.31 11.57
N VAL A 86 -2.43 2.03 10.63
CA VAL A 86 -1.64 0.79 10.57
C VAL A 86 -0.16 1.14 10.64
N GLY A 87 0.51 0.78 11.74
CA GLY A 87 1.92 1.09 11.95
C GLY A 87 2.87 0.30 11.02
N GLY A 88 2.44 -0.85 10.52
CA GLY A 88 3.14 -1.71 9.57
C GLY A 88 2.46 -1.74 8.19
N GLY A 89 2.54 -2.89 7.51
CA GLY A 89 1.92 -3.07 6.19
C GLY A 89 0.41 -3.34 6.27
N LEU A 90 -0.33 -2.90 5.26
CA LEU A 90 -1.76 -3.15 5.11
C LEU A 90 -2.01 -3.96 3.83
N ASP A 91 -2.58 -5.15 3.98
CA ASP A 91 -2.89 -6.05 2.87
C ASP A 91 -4.40 -6.14 2.61
N LEU A 92 -4.82 -5.59 1.48
CA LEU A 92 -6.21 -5.58 1.02
C LEU A 92 -6.40 -6.44 -0.24
N ARG A 93 -5.41 -7.27 -0.59
CA ARG A 93 -5.44 -8.00 -1.86
C ARG A 93 -6.67 -8.89 -1.98
N GLY A 94 -7.35 -8.77 -3.12
CA GLY A 94 -8.56 -9.54 -3.42
C GLY A 94 -9.78 -9.21 -2.55
N THR A 95 -9.75 -8.13 -1.77
CA THR A 95 -10.95 -7.64 -1.06
C THR A 95 -11.90 -6.89 -1.99
N SER A 96 -13.15 -6.67 -1.55
CA SER A 96 -14.16 -5.91 -2.31
C SER A 96 -14.11 -4.41 -2.06
N ILE A 97 -13.00 -3.89 -1.52
CA ILE A 97 -12.82 -2.45 -1.28
C ILE A 97 -12.78 -1.70 -2.61
N THR A 98 -13.46 -0.55 -2.63
CA THR A 98 -13.56 0.34 -3.81
C THR A 98 -12.98 1.74 -3.58
N ALA A 99 -12.73 2.12 -2.33
CA ALA A 99 -12.12 3.39 -1.95
C ALA A 99 -11.29 3.24 -0.67
N LEU A 100 -10.27 4.09 -0.52
CA LEU A 100 -9.50 4.23 0.71
C LEU A 100 -9.96 5.49 1.45
N PRO A 101 -9.89 5.54 2.79
CA PRO A 101 -10.11 6.76 3.55
C PRO A 101 -9.15 7.88 3.17
N ASP A 102 -9.62 9.12 3.18
CA ASP A 102 -8.83 10.29 2.76
C ASP A 102 -7.57 10.52 3.61
N ASN A 103 -7.62 10.15 4.88
CA ASN A 103 -6.58 10.32 5.88
C ASN A 103 -5.82 9.01 6.22
N LEU A 104 -5.95 7.97 5.38
CA LEU A 104 -5.27 6.70 5.60
C LEU A 104 -3.74 6.89 5.63
N THR A 105 -3.13 6.43 6.72
CA THR A 105 -1.67 6.37 6.87
C THR A 105 -1.24 4.92 7.14
N VAL A 106 -0.26 4.45 6.36
CA VAL A 106 0.29 3.09 6.48
C VAL A 106 1.80 3.20 6.68
N GLY A 107 2.32 2.73 7.81
CA GLY A 107 3.76 2.83 8.11
C GLY A 107 4.63 1.88 7.28
N GLY A 108 4.06 0.81 6.74
CA GLY A 108 4.72 -0.17 5.88
C GLY A 108 4.19 -0.16 4.43
N GLY A 109 4.15 -1.33 3.80
CA GLY A 109 3.62 -1.48 2.44
C GLY A 109 2.09 -1.49 2.40
N LEU A 110 1.50 -0.99 1.30
CA LEU A 110 0.07 -1.04 1.03
C LEU A 110 -0.18 -1.87 -0.23
N TYR A 111 -0.89 -2.98 -0.08
CA TYR A 111 -1.13 -3.94 -1.16
C TYR A 111 -2.60 -3.92 -1.58
N LEU A 112 -2.89 -3.42 -2.78
CA LEU A 112 -4.25 -3.21 -3.30
C LEU A 112 -4.60 -4.14 -4.46
N SER A 113 -3.72 -5.10 -4.78
CA SER A 113 -3.89 -5.93 -5.98
C SER A 113 -5.22 -6.69 -5.98
N GLY A 114 -5.94 -6.63 -7.09
CA GLY A 114 -7.24 -7.29 -7.26
C GLY A 114 -8.40 -6.64 -6.50
N THR A 115 -8.23 -5.42 -5.98
CA THR A 115 -9.34 -4.63 -5.41
C THR A 115 -10.11 -3.85 -6.49
N GLY A 116 -11.31 -3.38 -6.14
CA GLY A 116 -12.14 -2.52 -6.99
C GLY A 116 -11.76 -1.04 -6.96
N ILE A 117 -10.60 -0.68 -6.39
CA ILE A 117 -10.18 0.71 -6.24
C ILE A 117 -9.94 1.37 -7.60
N THR A 118 -10.50 2.57 -7.77
CA THR A 118 -10.40 3.38 -8.99
C THR A 118 -9.55 4.64 -8.83
N ALA A 119 -9.30 5.09 -7.60
CA ALA A 119 -8.50 6.27 -7.30
C ALA A 119 -7.81 6.12 -5.94
N LEU A 120 -6.69 6.82 -5.76
CA LEU A 120 -6.03 6.98 -4.46
C LEU A 120 -6.40 8.33 -3.85
N PRO A 121 -6.40 8.45 -2.51
CA PRO A 121 -6.49 9.74 -1.84
C PRO A 121 -5.34 10.69 -2.19
N ASP A 122 -5.64 11.98 -2.28
CA ASP A 122 -4.69 13.06 -2.57
C ASP A 122 -3.68 13.33 -1.44
N ASN A 123 -3.65 12.61 -0.32
CA ASN A 123 -2.60 12.79 0.69
C ASN A 123 -2.11 11.44 1.24
N LEU A 124 -2.26 10.38 0.44
CA LEU A 124 -1.91 9.04 0.86
C LEU A 124 -0.43 8.93 1.21
N THR A 125 -0.16 8.52 2.45
CA THR A 125 1.19 8.31 2.97
C THR A 125 1.43 6.83 3.25
N VAL A 126 2.37 6.24 2.53
CA VAL A 126 2.81 4.85 2.66
C VAL A 126 4.30 4.83 2.98
N GLY A 127 4.69 4.27 4.12
CA GLY A 127 6.10 4.18 4.53
C GLY A 127 6.89 3.10 3.79
N GLY A 128 6.24 2.25 3.00
CA GLY A 128 6.83 1.15 2.24
C GLY A 128 6.45 1.13 0.76
N GLY A 129 6.30 -0.07 0.21
CA GLY A 129 5.87 -0.27 -1.17
C GLY A 129 4.36 -0.08 -1.33
N LEU A 130 3.95 0.64 -2.37
CA LEU A 130 2.57 0.81 -2.80
C LEU A 130 2.34 -0.07 -4.04
N ASP A 131 1.52 -1.10 -3.91
CA ASP A 131 1.18 -2.02 -5.00
C ASP A 131 -0.26 -1.80 -5.49
N LEU A 132 -0.35 -1.23 -6.69
CA LEU A 132 -1.57 -0.91 -7.42
C LEU A 132 -1.83 -1.88 -8.58
N SER A 133 -1.01 -2.93 -8.74
CA SER A 133 -1.13 -3.87 -9.85
C SER A 133 -2.50 -4.57 -9.86
N GLY A 134 -3.16 -4.64 -11.02
CA GLY A 134 -4.48 -5.26 -11.12
C GLY A 134 -5.63 -4.45 -10.50
N THR A 135 -5.40 -3.20 -10.09
CA THR A 135 -6.49 -2.26 -9.71
C THR A 135 -7.15 -1.64 -10.95
N SER A 136 -8.21 -0.86 -10.75
CA SER A 136 -8.86 -0.07 -11.81
C SER A 136 -8.38 1.37 -11.88
N ILE A 137 -7.28 1.70 -11.20
CA ILE A 137 -6.68 3.04 -11.21
C ILE A 137 -6.16 3.37 -12.62
N THR A 138 -6.49 4.57 -13.10
CA THR A 138 -6.07 5.09 -14.41
C THR A 138 -5.24 6.37 -14.33
N ALA A 139 -5.08 6.94 -13.14
CA ALA A 139 -4.25 8.10 -12.88
C ALA A 139 -3.77 8.09 -11.42
N LEU A 140 -2.55 8.59 -11.19
CA LEU A 140 -2.01 8.83 -9.86
C LEU A 140 -2.46 10.22 -9.35
N PRO A 141 -2.69 10.39 -8.03
CA PRO A 141 -2.97 11.71 -7.46
C PRO A 141 -1.73 12.60 -7.49
N ASP A 142 -1.92 13.91 -7.37
CA ASP A 142 -0.81 14.86 -7.33
C ASP A 142 -0.05 14.81 -6.01
N HIS A 143 -0.62 14.29 -4.93
CA HIS A 143 0.01 14.34 -3.62
C HIS A 143 -0.04 12.97 -2.95
N PHE A 144 1.02 12.19 -3.10
CA PHE A 144 1.19 10.91 -2.39
C PHE A 144 2.67 10.65 -2.14
N SER A 145 2.97 9.83 -1.15
CA SER A 145 4.34 9.39 -0.88
C SER A 145 4.43 7.90 -0.60
N CYS A 146 5.41 7.24 -1.22
CA CYS A 146 5.77 5.86 -0.99
C CYS A 146 7.28 5.65 -1.22
N ASN A 147 7.82 4.52 -0.74
CA ASN A 147 9.22 4.13 -0.97
C ASN A 147 9.41 3.30 -2.25
N SER A 148 8.36 2.62 -2.71
CA SER A 148 8.35 1.88 -3.97
C SER A 148 6.96 1.92 -4.56
N LEU A 149 6.84 1.93 -5.89
CA LEU A 149 5.55 2.01 -6.58
C LEU A 149 5.45 0.93 -7.65
N TYR A 150 4.47 0.06 -7.51
CA TYR A 150 4.16 -1.03 -8.45
C TYR A 150 2.78 -0.78 -9.05
N LEU A 151 2.69 -0.79 -10.39
CA LEU A 151 1.45 -0.53 -11.12
C LEU A 151 1.51 -1.11 -12.53
N ASP A 152 0.34 -1.24 -13.15
CA ASP A 152 0.21 -1.60 -14.56
C ASP A 152 0.39 -0.35 -15.43
N ALA A 153 1.64 -0.07 -15.83
CA ALA A 153 2.01 1.21 -16.46
C ALA A 153 1.17 1.59 -17.70
N GLU A 154 0.67 0.59 -18.43
CA GLU A 154 -0.15 0.79 -19.63
C GLU A 154 -1.55 1.35 -19.33
N ARG A 155 -2.01 1.26 -18.08
CA ARG A 155 -3.32 1.75 -17.65
C ARG A 155 -3.28 3.18 -17.12
N ILE A 156 -2.11 3.67 -16.78
CA ILE A 156 -1.94 4.95 -16.09
C ILE A 156 -1.67 6.05 -17.11
N SER A 157 -2.63 6.98 -17.21
CA SER A 157 -2.63 8.04 -18.22
C SER A 157 -1.62 9.15 -17.96
N ASN A 158 -1.37 9.47 -16.68
CA ASN A 158 -0.52 10.57 -16.24
C ASN A 158 0.90 10.15 -15.83
N ILE A 159 1.42 9.09 -16.46
CA ILE A 159 2.83 8.71 -16.39
C ILE A 159 3.45 8.61 -17.79
N ALA A 160 4.77 8.47 -17.85
CA ALA A 160 5.47 8.03 -19.05
C ALA A 160 6.36 6.85 -18.67
N TYR A 161 6.42 5.82 -19.52
CA TYR A 161 7.11 4.58 -19.18
C TYR A 161 7.91 4.00 -20.34
N ARG A 162 8.88 3.15 -20.02
CA ARG A 162 9.66 2.32 -20.95
C ARG A 162 9.67 0.89 -20.44
N LYS A 163 9.43 -0.07 -21.31
CA LYS A 163 9.53 -1.51 -21.03
C LYS A 163 10.90 -2.03 -21.45
N ASN A 164 11.25 -3.22 -20.95
CA ASN A 164 12.47 -3.95 -21.31
C ASN A 164 13.76 -3.14 -21.07
N CYS A 165 13.79 -2.36 -20.00
CA CYS A 165 14.96 -1.58 -19.64
C CYS A 165 15.96 -2.43 -18.86
N GLY A 166 17.24 -2.34 -19.25
CA GLY A 166 18.37 -2.98 -18.59
C GLY A 166 18.30 -4.52 -18.60
N TYR A 167 19.20 -5.14 -17.83
CA TYR A 167 19.39 -6.59 -17.83
C TYR A 167 18.20 -7.40 -17.31
N SER A 168 17.37 -6.82 -16.44
CA SER A 168 16.21 -7.51 -15.85
C SER A 168 14.91 -7.26 -16.62
N SER A 169 14.96 -6.68 -17.82
CA SER A 169 13.79 -6.32 -18.63
C SER A 169 12.73 -5.54 -17.83
N ARG A 170 13.18 -4.58 -17.01
CA ARG A 170 12.30 -3.84 -16.09
C ARG A 170 11.43 -2.85 -16.86
N THR A 171 10.27 -2.57 -16.30
CA THR A 171 9.53 -1.35 -16.64
C THR A 171 10.04 -0.22 -15.77
N ILE A 172 10.43 0.88 -16.41
CA ILE A 172 10.76 2.15 -15.75
C ILE A 172 9.64 3.13 -16.08
N PHE A 173 9.20 3.93 -15.12
CA PHE A 173 8.27 5.02 -15.40
C PHE A 173 8.55 6.26 -14.56
N ALA A 174 8.20 7.41 -15.12
CA ALA A 174 8.17 8.68 -14.42
C ALA A 174 6.74 9.00 -13.98
N ALA A 175 6.59 9.50 -12.76
CA ALA A 175 5.34 10.03 -12.21
C ALA A 175 5.58 11.45 -11.69
N TRP A 176 4.55 12.29 -11.73
CA TRP A 176 4.54 13.61 -11.08
C TRP A 176 3.85 13.48 -9.73
N THR A 177 4.46 14.03 -8.68
CA THR A 177 3.91 14.01 -7.32
C THR A 177 3.57 15.41 -6.83
N GLY A 178 3.07 16.28 -7.73
CA GLY A 178 2.63 17.64 -7.37
C GLY A 178 3.78 18.60 -7.05
N LYS A 179 4.98 18.06 -6.83
CA LYS A 179 6.19 18.78 -6.39
C LYS A 179 7.39 18.47 -7.27
N GLU A 180 7.60 17.20 -7.59
CA GLU A 180 8.76 16.73 -8.34
C GLU A 180 8.41 15.54 -9.24
N PHE A 181 9.26 15.29 -10.22
CA PHE A 181 9.23 14.02 -10.96
C PHE A 181 9.91 12.93 -10.13
N ARG A 182 9.29 11.76 -10.11
CA ARG A 182 9.88 10.55 -9.52
C ARG A 182 9.95 9.43 -10.53
N ILE A 183 11.07 8.72 -10.52
CA ILE A 183 11.29 7.51 -11.31
C ILE A 183 10.99 6.30 -10.45
N ALA A 184 10.16 5.39 -10.96
CA ALA A 184 9.97 4.06 -10.43
C ALA A 184 10.76 3.04 -11.24
N ALA A 185 11.53 2.18 -10.56
CA ALA A 185 12.28 1.09 -11.17
C ALA A 185 12.49 -0.07 -10.18
N GLY A 186 11.57 -1.04 -10.14
CA GLY A 186 11.58 -2.10 -9.13
C GLY A 186 11.27 -1.54 -7.74
N CYS A 187 12.15 -1.77 -6.77
CA CYS A 187 12.01 -1.22 -5.41
C CYS A 187 12.49 0.24 -5.28
N PHE A 188 12.89 0.88 -6.37
CA PHE A 188 13.29 2.28 -6.37
C PHE A 188 12.09 3.18 -6.70
N PHE A 189 11.86 4.21 -5.89
CA PHE A 189 10.99 5.34 -6.23
C PHE A 189 11.57 6.65 -5.69
N GLY A 190 12.18 7.46 -6.55
CA GLY A 190 12.91 8.67 -6.14
C GLY A 190 13.17 9.65 -7.28
N SER A 191 13.89 10.73 -6.99
CA SER A 191 14.27 11.74 -7.99
C SER A 191 15.11 11.16 -9.13
N ILE A 192 15.23 11.90 -10.23
CA ILE A 192 16.07 11.50 -11.35
C ILE A 192 17.56 11.41 -10.95
N GLU A 193 18.05 12.31 -10.10
CA GLU A 193 19.43 12.28 -9.63
C GLU A 193 19.70 11.05 -8.77
N GLN A 194 18.77 10.73 -7.84
CA GLN A 194 18.86 9.52 -7.02
C GLN A 194 18.77 8.26 -7.88
N PHE A 195 17.97 8.28 -8.95
CA PHE A 195 17.84 7.17 -9.87
C PHE A 195 19.16 6.92 -10.61
N GLU A 196 19.74 7.97 -11.18
CA GLU A 196 21.01 7.88 -11.90
C GLU A 196 22.15 7.41 -10.99
N GLN A 197 22.24 7.92 -9.77
CA GLN A 197 23.21 7.44 -8.78
C GLN A 197 22.99 5.95 -8.45
N ALA A 198 21.75 5.53 -8.21
CA ALA A 198 21.44 4.13 -7.91
C ALA A 198 21.71 3.17 -9.09
N VAL A 199 21.79 3.70 -10.31
CA VAL A 199 22.20 2.97 -11.51
C VAL A 199 23.71 2.86 -11.55
N ASP A 200 24.43 3.97 -11.37
CA ASP A 200 25.89 3.99 -11.36
C ASP A 200 26.48 3.14 -10.23
N ASP A 201 25.78 2.99 -9.10
CA ASP A 201 26.17 2.09 -8.01
C ASP A 201 26.08 0.59 -8.37
N ARG A 202 25.32 0.23 -9.42
CA ARG A 202 24.99 -1.17 -9.75
C ARG A 202 25.41 -1.61 -11.15
N TYR A 203 25.56 -0.67 -12.07
CA TYR A 203 25.78 -0.91 -13.49
C TYR A 203 26.86 0.05 -14.01
N ASP A 204 27.53 -0.35 -15.08
CA ASP A 204 28.54 0.47 -15.76
C ASP A 204 28.34 0.46 -17.29
N GLY A 205 29.13 1.29 -17.97
CA GLY A 205 29.21 1.37 -19.43
C GLY A 205 27.88 1.70 -20.12
N ASP A 206 27.73 1.17 -21.35
CA ASP A 206 26.58 1.45 -22.22
C ASP A 206 25.25 1.00 -21.59
N ALA A 207 25.27 -0.04 -20.75
CA ALA A 207 24.08 -0.54 -20.07
C ALA A 207 23.57 0.45 -19.02
N ALA A 208 24.47 1.02 -18.21
CA ALA A 208 24.12 2.07 -17.25
C ALA A 208 23.56 3.30 -17.98
N GLU A 209 24.23 3.76 -19.04
CA GLU A 209 23.77 4.91 -19.81
C GLU A 209 22.42 4.70 -20.48
N ALA A 210 22.17 3.50 -21.04
CA ALA A 210 20.87 3.16 -21.59
C ALA A 210 19.76 3.21 -20.51
N TYR A 211 20.07 2.76 -19.29
CA TYR A 211 19.12 2.75 -18.18
C TYR A 211 18.82 4.16 -17.67
N LYS A 212 19.85 5.00 -17.49
CA LYS A 212 19.69 6.42 -17.15
C LYS A 212 18.93 7.18 -18.23
N LYS A 213 19.26 6.95 -19.50
CA LYS A 213 18.55 7.53 -20.65
C LYS A 213 17.06 7.16 -20.64
N ALA A 214 16.69 5.92 -20.33
CA ALA A 214 15.29 5.52 -20.23
C ALA A 214 14.53 6.33 -19.16
N GLY A 215 15.13 6.57 -18.00
CA GLY A 215 14.58 7.43 -16.96
C GLY A 215 14.40 8.88 -17.44
N ARG A 216 15.45 9.48 -18.02
CA ARG A 216 15.41 10.84 -18.59
C ARG A 216 14.34 10.99 -19.68
N ASP A 217 14.23 10.01 -20.57
CA ASP A 217 13.23 10.00 -21.64
C ASP A 217 11.79 9.95 -21.08
N CYS A 218 11.56 9.19 -19.99
CA CYS A 218 10.26 9.18 -19.30
C CYS A 218 9.93 10.57 -18.73
N VAL A 219 10.87 11.22 -18.04
CA VAL A 219 10.67 12.57 -17.50
C VAL A 219 10.39 13.59 -18.61
N ALA A 220 11.16 13.55 -19.69
CA ALA A 220 10.98 14.46 -20.82
C ALA A 220 9.62 14.29 -21.51
N GLU A 221 9.16 13.04 -21.68
CA GLU A 221 7.83 12.75 -22.21
C GLU A 221 6.72 13.22 -21.27
N LEU A 222 6.82 12.91 -19.98
CA LEU A 222 5.80 13.32 -19.01
C LEU A 222 5.74 14.86 -18.87
N THR A 223 6.89 15.55 -18.94
CA THR A 223 6.96 17.01 -18.95
C THR A 223 6.13 17.60 -20.09
N LYS A 224 6.19 17.01 -21.29
CA LYS A 224 5.37 17.44 -22.44
C LYS A 224 3.89 17.14 -22.24
N LYS A 225 3.55 16.03 -21.58
CA LYS A 225 2.15 15.69 -21.26
C LYS A 225 1.54 16.68 -20.25
N LEU A 226 2.31 17.12 -19.26
CA LEU A 226 1.85 18.05 -18.23
C LEU A 226 1.77 19.50 -18.75
N ASN A 227 2.63 19.87 -19.69
CA ASN A 227 2.66 21.18 -20.33
C ASN A 227 2.50 21.04 -21.85
N PRO A 228 1.30 20.70 -22.35
CA PRO A 228 1.06 20.64 -23.79
C PRO A 228 1.30 22.03 -24.36
N LYS A 229 2.25 22.15 -25.30
CA LYS A 229 2.38 23.36 -26.10
C LYS A 229 1.19 23.39 -27.06
N ASP A 230 0.39 24.44 -27.00
CA ASP A 230 -0.69 24.75 -27.94
C ASP A 230 -0.21 24.72 -29.40
#